data_AF-A0A257JK09-F1
#
_entry.id   AF-A0A257JK09-F1
#
_cell.length_a   1.000
_cell.length_b   1.000
_cell.length_c   1.000
_cell.angle_alpha   90.00
_cell.angle_beta   90.00
_cell.angle_gamma   90.00
#
_symmetry.space_group_name_H-M   'P 1'
#
loop_
_entity.id
_entity.type
_entity.pdbx_description
1 polymer ?
#
loop_
_entity_poly.entity_id
_entity_poly.type
_entity_poly.pdbx_seq_one_letter_code
_entity_poly.pdbx_strand_id
1 'polypeptide(L)'
;MAKAPDRPAADAGDTVSRAASLWPDTARMRGAHASSHFEASRFDPLYEQKAREKWRLATQFDLCRPALALRVLLGVQLAVALAGLPLAQGWIDAATRAAVLAFAALAASLMWVAAVCGLRTPLARATPAWREGALALGGALAALLGWLLVAWPGLVPLRGAGALGAALAGASMAAVTWRWLALRAAAAQPVEASARLAELQSRIRPHFLFNAL
;
A
#
# COMPACT_ATOMS: atom_id res chain seq x y z
N MET A 1 -80.74 3.20 -14.07
CA MET A 1 -80.17 4.43 -13.48
C MET A 1 -78.69 4.18 -13.21
N ALA A 2 -77.71 5.02 -13.51
CA ALA A 2 -77.48 6.05 -14.51
C ALA A 2 -75.95 6.25 -14.46
N LYS A 3 -75.28 6.15 -15.61
CA LYS A 3 -73.83 6.38 -15.76
C LYS A 3 -73.61 7.91 -15.73
N ALA A 4 -72.93 8.41 -14.71
CA ALA A 4 -72.49 9.80 -14.65
C ALA A 4 -71.10 9.92 -15.32
N PRO A 5 -70.88 10.86 -16.26
CA PRO A 5 -69.57 11.17 -16.80
C PRO A 5 -68.96 12.38 -16.07
N ASP A 6 -67.82 12.20 -15.42
CA ASP A 6 -67.03 13.32 -14.89
C ASP A 6 -65.99 13.79 -15.92
N ARG A 7 -65.97 15.11 -16.09
CA ARG A 7 -65.31 15.90 -17.14
C ARG A 7 -63.78 15.91 -16.96
N PRO A 8 -62.98 15.93 -18.05
CA PRO A 8 -61.58 16.27 -17.95
C PRO A 8 -61.40 17.78 -17.67
N ALA A 9 -60.57 18.09 -16.67
CA ALA A 9 -60.16 19.43 -16.30
C ALA A 9 -59.42 20.11 -17.46
N ALA A 10 -59.84 21.31 -17.80
CA ALA A 10 -59.18 22.17 -18.77
C ALA A 10 -57.84 22.66 -18.20
N ASP A 11 -56.75 22.23 -18.81
CA ASP A 11 -55.42 22.74 -18.51
C ASP A 11 -55.32 24.18 -19.05
N ALA A 12 -55.23 25.14 -18.13
CA ALA A 12 -55.16 26.55 -18.44
C ALA A 12 -53.81 26.85 -19.12
N GLY A 13 -53.86 27.17 -20.41
CA GLY A 13 -52.69 27.58 -21.17
C GLY A 13 -52.10 28.88 -20.64
N ASP A 14 -50.95 28.78 -19.97
CA ASP A 14 -50.06 29.89 -19.63
C ASP A 14 -49.53 30.54 -20.93
N THR A 15 -50.28 31.50 -21.46
CA THR A 15 -49.89 32.33 -22.60
C THR A 15 -49.22 33.61 -22.13
N VAL A 16 -48.05 33.49 -21.49
CA VAL A 16 -47.14 34.63 -21.31
C VAL A 16 -46.16 34.67 -22.48
N SER A 17 -46.50 35.47 -23.49
CA SER A 17 -45.64 35.76 -24.63
C SER A 17 -44.44 36.61 -24.18
N ARG A 18 -43.29 35.97 -23.93
CA ARG A 18 -42.02 36.66 -23.64
C ARG A 18 -41.30 36.96 -24.94
N ALA A 19 -40.89 38.22 -25.13
CA ALA A 19 -40.16 38.68 -26.31
C ALA A 19 -38.89 37.84 -26.55
N ALA A 20 -38.65 37.46 -27.81
CA ALA A 20 -37.53 36.61 -28.22
C ALA A 20 -36.20 37.31 -27.94
N SER A 21 -35.37 36.74 -27.06
CA SER A 21 -34.02 37.21 -26.82
C SER A 21 -33.13 36.93 -28.04
N LEU A 22 -32.43 37.96 -28.52
CA LEU A 22 -31.46 37.93 -29.62
C LEU A 22 -30.16 37.14 -29.33
N TRP A 23 -30.05 36.53 -28.15
CA TRP A 23 -28.92 35.67 -27.82
C TRP A 23 -29.17 34.26 -28.35
N PRO A 24 -28.18 33.61 -29.00
CA PRO A 24 -28.30 32.21 -29.38
C PRO A 24 -28.51 31.37 -28.12
N ASP A 25 -29.74 30.88 -27.95
CA ASP A 25 -30.22 30.07 -26.84
C ASP A 25 -29.62 28.65 -26.97
N THR A 26 -28.30 28.53 -26.75
CA THR A 26 -27.54 27.25 -26.86
C THR A 26 -28.01 26.19 -25.87
N ALA A 27 -28.90 26.54 -24.95
CA ALA A 27 -29.45 25.64 -23.95
C ALA A 27 -30.73 24.90 -24.39
N ARG A 28 -31.36 25.27 -25.52
CA ARG A 28 -32.66 24.67 -25.91
C ARG A 28 -32.53 23.73 -27.10
N MET A 29 -31.95 22.55 -26.86
CA MET A 29 -32.10 21.39 -27.76
C MET A 29 -33.55 20.89 -27.72
N ARG A 30 -34.40 21.43 -28.60
CA ARG A 30 -35.76 20.93 -28.82
C ARG A 30 -35.67 19.64 -29.66
N GLY A 31 -35.79 18.49 -28.99
CA GLY A 31 -35.93 17.18 -29.63
C GLY A 31 -34.90 16.11 -29.26
N ALA A 32 -34.02 16.34 -28.28
CA ALA A 32 -33.16 15.29 -27.74
C ALA A 32 -33.80 14.71 -26.48
N HIS A 33 -34.06 13.40 -26.51
CA HIS A 33 -34.40 12.60 -25.34
C HIS A 33 -33.48 12.94 -24.16
N ALA A 34 -34.03 12.88 -22.95
CA ALA A 34 -33.31 13.07 -21.70
C ALA A 34 -32.03 12.23 -21.65
N SER A 35 -30.90 12.87 -21.94
CA SER A 35 -29.58 12.36 -21.61
C SER A 35 -28.57 13.49 -21.68
N SER A 36 -28.68 14.45 -20.78
CA SER A 36 -27.49 14.98 -20.13
C SER A 36 -26.83 13.86 -19.30
N HIS A 37 -26.51 12.74 -19.93
CA HIS A 37 -25.42 11.92 -19.49
C HIS A 37 -24.20 12.75 -19.87
N PHE A 38 -23.80 13.63 -18.95
CA PHE A 38 -22.38 13.76 -18.70
C PHE A 38 -21.94 12.31 -18.56
N GLU A 39 -21.41 11.76 -19.64
CA GLU A 39 -20.76 10.46 -19.65
C GLU A 39 -19.52 10.71 -18.81
N ALA A 40 -19.75 10.74 -17.49
CA ALA A 40 -18.76 10.81 -16.46
C ALA A 40 -17.87 9.64 -16.82
N SER A 41 -16.77 9.97 -17.49
CA SER A 41 -15.85 9.05 -18.12
C SER A 41 -15.41 8.08 -17.06
N ARG A 42 -16.15 6.98 -16.97
CA ARG A 42 -15.95 5.75 -16.21
C ARG A 42 -14.93 5.88 -15.06
N PHE A 43 -15.16 6.81 -14.13
CA PHE A 43 -14.46 6.81 -12.85
C PHE A 43 -15.09 5.66 -12.06
N ASP A 44 -14.69 4.44 -12.38
CA ASP A 44 -15.01 3.27 -11.57
C ASP A 44 -14.09 3.34 -10.34
N PRO A 45 -14.61 3.75 -9.16
CA PRO A 45 -13.78 3.87 -7.96
C PRO A 45 -13.13 2.53 -7.60
N LEU A 46 -13.73 1.40 -7.99
CA LEU A 46 -13.17 0.07 -7.76
C LEU A 46 -11.96 -0.21 -8.64
N TYR A 47 -11.92 0.33 -9.87
CA TYR A 47 -10.76 0.20 -10.76
C TYR A 47 -9.56 0.97 -10.22
N GLU A 48 -9.78 2.23 -9.81
CA GLU A 48 -8.76 3.08 -9.18
C GLU A 48 -8.23 2.48 -7.88
N GLN A 49 -9.11 1.92 -7.04
CA GLN A 49 -8.72 1.21 -5.83
C GLN A 49 -7.83 0.00 -6.14
N LYS A 50 -8.22 -0.85 -7.10
CA LYS A 50 -7.42 -2.01 -7.53
C LYS A 50 -6.08 -1.60 -8.12
N ALA A 51 -6.02 -0.51 -8.89
CA ALA A 51 -4.78 0.00 -9.46
C ALA A 51 -3.82 0.47 -8.36
N ARG A 52 -4.33 1.21 -7.35
CA ARG A 52 -3.55 1.65 -6.18
C ARG A 52 -3.04 0.48 -5.34
N GLU A 53 -3.86 -0.54 -5.13
CA GLU A 53 -3.44 -1.75 -4.42
C GLU A 53 -2.33 -2.47 -5.17
N LYS A 54 -2.48 -2.72 -6.48
CA LYS A 54 -1.44 -3.33 -7.30
C LYS A 54 -0.13 -2.55 -7.25
N TRP A 55 -0.21 -1.22 -7.32
CA TRP A 55 0.97 -0.36 -7.24
C TRP A 55 1.64 -0.46 -5.86
N ARG A 56 0.86 -0.41 -4.76
CA ARG A 56 1.39 -0.60 -3.39
C ARG A 56 2.11 -1.95 -3.24
N LEU A 57 1.55 -3.02 -3.79
CA LEU A 57 2.18 -4.34 -3.76
C LEU A 57 3.49 -4.35 -4.55
N ALA A 58 3.51 -3.75 -5.75
CA ALA A 58 4.73 -3.64 -6.54
C ALA A 58 5.84 -2.89 -5.77
N THR A 59 5.51 -1.77 -5.11
CA THR A 59 6.47 -1.02 -4.28
C THR A 59 6.92 -1.78 -3.03
N GLN A 60 6.05 -2.60 -2.42
CA GLN A 60 6.44 -3.48 -1.31
C GLN A 60 7.40 -4.59 -1.76
N PHE A 61 7.17 -5.17 -2.94
CA PHE A 61 8.05 -6.19 -3.52
C PHE A 61 9.37 -5.64 -4.10
N ASP A 62 9.60 -4.32 -4.08
CA ASP A 62 10.93 -3.73 -4.31
C ASP A 62 11.96 -4.19 -3.26
N LEU A 63 11.53 -4.89 -2.20
CA LEU A 63 12.40 -5.64 -1.29
C LEU A 63 13.35 -6.60 -2.04
N CYS A 64 12.93 -7.12 -3.20
CA CYS A 64 13.77 -7.99 -4.01
C CYS A 64 14.88 -7.25 -4.78
N ARG A 65 14.94 -5.92 -4.71
CA ARG A 65 16.09 -5.16 -5.22
C ARG A 65 17.22 -5.21 -4.19
N PRO A 66 18.48 -5.45 -4.61
CA PRO A 66 19.60 -5.68 -3.69
C PRO A 66 19.84 -4.48 -2.76
N ALA A 67 19.67 -3.26 -3.24
CA ALA A 67 19.84 -2.06 -2.42
C ALA A 67 18.83 -1.96 -1.26
N LEU A 68 17.59 -2.40 -1.46
CA LEU A 68 16.59 -2.36 -0.39
C LEU A 68 16.75 -3.55 0.57
N ALA A 69 17.03 -4.74 0.02
CA ALA A 69 17.38 -5.92 0.81
C ALA A 69 18.54 -5.62 1.76
N LEU A 70 19.59 -4.94 1.28
CA LEU A 70 20.74 -4.55 2.10
C LEU A 70 20.35 -3.61 3.26
N ARG A 71 19.45 -2.65 3.04
CA ARG A 71 18.96 -1.75 4.11
C ARG A 71 18.19 -2.52 5.18
N VAL A 72 17.37 -3.49 4.77
CA VAL A 72 16.66 -4.37 5.69
C VAL A 72 17.64 -5.24 6.48
N LEU A 73 18.62 -5.85 5.80
CA LEU A 73 19.69 -6.62 6.44
C LEU A 73 20.42 -5.77 7.50
N LEU A 74 20.89 -4.58 7.14
CA LEU A 74 21.57 -3.67 8.07
C LEU A 74 20.68 -3.27 9.25
N GLY A 75 19.39 -3.00 9.01
CA GLY A 75 18.43 -2.69 10.07
C GLY A 75 18.22 -3.84 11.05
N VAL A 76 18.10 -5.08 10.54
CA VAL A 76 17.98 -6.28 11.38
C VAL A 76 19.25 -6.50 12.21
N GLN A 77 20.44 -6.35 11.60
CA GLN A 77 21.70 -6.48 12.33
C GLN A 77 21.83 -5.44 13.45
N LEU A 78 21.45 -4.20 13.18
CA LEU A 78 21.45 -3.14 14.19
C LEU A 78 20.49 -3.46 15.34
N ALA A 79 19.28 -3.93 15.02
CA ALA A 79 18.30 -4.30 16.04
C ALA A 79 18.79 -5.46 16.93
N VAL A 80 19.42 -6.47 16.34
CA VAL A 80 20.00 -7.61 17.09
C VAL A 80 21.18 -7.15 17.95
N ALA A 81 22.04 -6.27 17.43
CA ALA A 81 23.15 -5.69 18.20
C ALA A 81 22.63 -4.90 19.43
N LEU A 82 21.61 -4.06 19.22
CA LEU A 82 20.95 -3.30 20.30
C LEU A 82 20.28 -4.22 21.33
N ALA A 83 19.66 -5.31 20.89
CA ALA A 83 19.07 -6.30 21.79
C ALA A 83 20.11 -7.10 22.59
N GLY A 84 21.31 -7.31 22.04
CA GLY A 84 22.41 -8.05 22.68
C GLY A 84 23.25 -7.24 23.66
N LEU A 85 23.36 -5.92 23.46
CA LEU A 85 24.11 -4.98 24.30
C LEU A 85 23.87 -5.11 25.82
N PRO A 86 22.63 -5.22 26.34
CA PRO A 86 22.40 -5.31 27.79
C PRO A 86 22.80 -6.66 28.41
N LEU A 87 23.08 -7.69 27.62
CA LEU A 87 23.48 -9.02 28.12
C LEU A 87 25.00 -9.18 28.25
N ALA A 88 25.78 -8.14 27.93
CA ALA A 88 27.23 -8.17 27.97
C ALA A 88 27.77 -8.24 29.41
N GLN A 89 28.45 -9.33 29.76
CA GLN A 89 29.17 -9.43 31.04
C GLN A 89 30.66 -9.02 30.95
N GLY A 90 31.15 -8.80 29.74
CA GLY A 90 32.49 -8.30 29.45
C GLY A 90 32.68 -8.09 27.95
N TRP A 91 33.75 -7.39 27.56
CA TRP A 91 33.99 -7.04 26.15
C TRP A 91 34.18 -8.25 25.23
N ILE A 92 34.85 -9.30 25.72
CA ILE A 92 35.10 -10.53 24.95
C ILE A 92 33.81 -11.36 24.82
N ASP A 93 33.05 -11.54 25.89
CA ASP A 93 31.75 -12.23 25.86
C ASP A 93 30.73 -11.49 24.97
N ALA A 94 30.73 -10.15 25.03
CA ALA A 94 29.92 -9.32 24.15
C ALA A 94 30.30 -9.52 22.68
N ALA A 95 31.60 -9.51 22.36
CA ALA A 95 32.09 -9.67 20.99
C ALA A 95 31.77 -11.06 20.41
N THR A 96 31.98 -12.13 21.18
CA THR A 96 31.68 -13.50 20.73
C THR A 96 30.18 -13.69 20.53
N ARG A 97 29.34 -13.26 21.48
CA ARG A 97 27.87 -13.32 21.32
C ARG A 97 27.37 -12.47 20.16
N ALA A 98 27.91 -11.27 20.00
CA ALA A 98 27.55 -10.39 18.88
C ALA A 98 27.88 -11.04 17.54
N ALA A 99 29.06 -11.67 17.39
CA ALA A 99 29.43 -12.38 16.16
C ALA A 99 28.49 -13.55 15.86
N VAL A 100 28.16 -14.35 16.87
CA VAL A 100 27.26 -15.51 16.75
C VAL A 100 25.83 -15.07 16.39
N LEU A 101 25.29 -14.07 17.09
CA LEU A 101 23.96 -13.52 16.82
C LEU A 101 23.90 -12.84 15.45
N ALA A 102 24.96 -12.13 15.06
CA ALA A 102 25.05 -11.49 13.76
C ALA A 102 25.03 -12.52 12.63
N PHE A 103 25.77 -13.63 12.77
CA PHE A 103 25.77 -14.72 11.78
C PHE A 103 24.39 -15.38 11.66
N ALA A 104 23.76 -15.70 12.79
CA ALA A 104 22.42 -16.28 12.82
C ALA A 104 21.38 -15.37 12.18
N ALA A 105 21.42 -14.07 12.51
CA ALA A 105 20.50 -13.07 12.01
C ALA A 105 20.68 -12.82 10.50
N LEU A 106 21.92 -12.81 10.00
CA LEU A 106 22.21 -12.73 8.56
C LEU A 106 21.67 -13.97 7.82
N ALA A 107 21.94 -15.17 8.32
CA ALA A 107 21.45 -16.39 7.68
C ALA A 107 19.92 -16.44 7.64
N ALA A 108 19.27 -16.12 8.76
CA ALA A 108 17.81 -16.07 8.86
C ALA A 108 17.21 -15.00 7.93
N SER A 109 17.75 -13.79 7.92
CA SER A 109 17.22 -12.69 7.10
C SER A 109 17.41 -12.94 5.60
N LEU A 110 18.55 -13.49 5.17
CA LEU A 110 18.77 -13.88 3.78
C LEU A 110 17.80 -14.98 3.34
N MET A 111 17.61 -16.00 4.18
CA MET A 111 16.66 -17.08 3.89
C MET A 111 15.22 -16.57 3.81
N TRP A 112 14.84 -15.64 4.69
CA TRP A 112 13.54 -14.99 4.64
C TRP A 112 13.36 -14.16 3.36
N VAL A 113 14.31 -13.28 3.02
CA VAL A 113 14.24 -12.46 1.79
C VAL A 113 14.20 -13.34 0.54
N ALA A 114 15.02 -14.40 0.49
CA ALA A 114 15.00 -15.35 -0.62
C ALA A 114 13.65 -16.06 -0.74
N ALA A 115 13.07 -16.51 0.38
CA ALA A 115 11.73 -17.11 0.40
C ALA A 115 10.66 -16.12 -0.08
N VAL A 116 10.68 -14.88 0.41
CA VAL A 116 9.73 -13.84 -0.01
C VAL A 116 9.85 -13.55 -1.51
N CYS A 117 11.08 -13.44 -2.03
CA CYS A 117 11.30 -13.18 -3.44
C CYS A 117 10.96 -14.37 -4.34
N GLY A 118 11.18 -15.61 -3.88
CA GLY A 118 10.74 -16.82 -4.58
C GLY A 118 9.22 -16.98 -4.60
N LEU A 119 8.54 -16.64 -3.51
CA LEU A 119 7.08 -16.73 -3.38
C LEU A 119 6.36 -15.41 -3.78
N ARG A 120 7.03 -14.46 -4.43
CA ARG A 120 6.43 -13.17 -4.83
C ARG A 120 5.15 -13.33 -5.66
N THR A 121 5.16 -14.27 -6.61
CA THR A 121 4.05 -14.49 -7.54
C THR A 121 2.80 -15.06 -6.84
N PRO A 122 2.90 -16.11 -6.01
CA PRO A 122 1.76 -16.56 -5.21
C PRO A 122 1.33 -15.53 -4.17
N LEU A 123 2.25 -14.81 -3.51
CA LEU A 123 1.90 -13.77 -2.52
C LEU A 123 1.17 -12.56 -3.15
N ALA A 124 1.47 -12.22 -4.40
CA ALA A 124 0.77 -11.16 -5.11
C ALA A 124 -0.69 -11.52 -5.45
N ARG A 125 -1.01 -12.82 -5.55
CA ARG A 125 -2.37 -13.33 -5.78
C ARG A 125 -3.14 -13.61 -4.49
N ALA A 126 -2.44 -13.69 -3.37
CA ALA A 126 -3.03 -13.96 -2.06
C ALA A 126 -3.86 -12.79 -1.52
N THR A 127 -4.84 -13.10 -0.68
CA THR A 127 -5.56 -12.10 0.11
C THR A 127 -4.60 -11.40 1.09
N PRO A 128 -4.87 -10.14 1.45
CA PRO A 128 -3.99 -9.36 2.32
C PRO A 128 -3.74 -10.06 3.65
N ALA A 129 -4.78 -10.61 4.29
CA ALA A 129 -4.65 -11.32 5.57
C ALA A 129 -3.75 -12.56 5.46
N TRP A 130 -3.89 -13.34 4.38
CA TRP A 130 -3.05 -14.52 4.15
C TRP A 130 -1.60 -14.15 3.91
N ARG A 131 -1.33 -13.07 3.17
CA ARG A 131 0.03 -12.60 2.89
C ARG A 131 0.75 -12.17 4.18
N GLU A 132 0.10 -11.36 5.02
CA GLU A 132 0.67 -10.93 6.31
C GLU A 132 1.01 -12.15 7.18
N GLY A 133 0.09 -13.11 7.27
CA GLY A 133 0.29 -14.36 8.00
C GLY A 133 1.44 -15.20 7.45
N ALA A 134 1.50 -15.38 6.13
CA ALA A 134 2.56 -16.15 5.47
C ALA A 134 3.95 -15.50 5.64
N LEU A 135 4.03 -14.17 5.59
CA LEU A 135 5.27 -13.43 5.80
C LEU A 135 5.75 -13.51 7.25
N ALA A 136 4.83 -13.35 8.21
CA ALA A 136 5.13 -13.48 9.64
C ALA A 136 5.56 -14.91 9.98
N LEU A 137 4.85 -15.91 9.47
CA LEU A 137 5.19 -17.33 9.64
C LEU A 137 6.55 -17.66 9.00
N GLY A 138 6.80 -17.17 7.78
CA GLY A 138 8.09 -17.32 7.11
C GLY A 138 9.22 -16.69 7.92
N GLY A 139 8.98 -15.53 8.53
CA GLY A 139 9.94 -14.87 9.42
C GLY A 139 10.21 -15.66 10.69
N ALA A 140 9.16 -16.23 11.31
CA ALA A 140 9.28 -17.10 12.46
C ALA A 140 10.09 -18.37 12.14
N LEU A 141 9.79 -19.04 11.03
CA LEU A 141 10.50 -20.23 10.57
C LEU A 141 11.97 -19.91 10.24
N ALA A 142 12.24 -18.80 9.57
CA ALA A 142 13.61 -18.39 9.25
C ALA A 142 14.44 -18.11 10.50
N ALA A 143 13.85 -17.44 11.50
CA ALA A 143 14.51 -17.19 12.79
C ALA A 143 14.69 -18.45 13.62
N LEU A 144 13.73 -19.39 13.59
CA LEU A 144 13.87 -20.71 14.20
C LEU A 144 15.01 -21.49 13.58
N LEU A 145 15.12 -21.48 12.25
CA LEU A 145 16.23 -22.14 11.54
C LEU A 145 17.57 -21.46 11.84
N GLY A 146 17.63 -20.13 11.92
CA GLY A 146 18.84 -19.40 12.34
C GLY A 146 19.25 -19.72 13.77
N TRP A 147 18.28 -19.83 14.69
CA TRP A 147 18.52 -20.26 16.07
C TRP A 147 19.02 -21.72 16.11
N LEU A 148 18.40 -22.62 15.34
CA LEU A 148 18.80 -24.02 15.25
C LEU A 148 20.23 -24.16 14.71
N LEU A 149 20.62 -23.34 13.74
CA LEU A 149 21.96 -23.33 13.14
C LEU A 149 23.06 -23.02 14.18
N VAL A 150 22.75 -22.21 15.19
CA VAL A 150 23.66 -21.87 16.30
C VAL A 150 23.51 -22.84 17.48
N ALA A 151 22.29 -23.32 17.75
CA ALA A 151 22.05 -24.26 18.84
C ALA A 151 22.69 -25.64 18.54
N TRP A 152 22.67 -26.10 17.29
CA TRP A 152 23.24 -27.38 16.85
C TRP A 152 24.72 -27.57 17.23
N PRO A 153 25.62 -26.61 16.96
CA PRO A 153 27.01 -26.69 17.42
C PRO A 153 27.22 -26.45 18.93
N GLY A 154 26.15 -26.29 19.72
CA GLY A 154 26.23 -26.12 21.17
C GLY A 154 26.59 -24.70 21.63
N LEU A 155 26.52 -23.70 20.75
CA LEU A 155 26.84 -22.30 21.08
C LEU A 155 25.74 -21.66 21.95
N VAL A 156 24.52 -22.20 21.93
CA VAL A 156 23.38 -21.74 22.72
C VAL A 156 22.65 -22.96 23.27
N PRO A 157 22.18 -22.94 24.54
CA PRO A 157 21.46 -24.07 25.11
C PRO A 157 20.14 -24.33 24.39
N LEU A 158 19.88 -25.60 24.03
CA LEU A 158 18.61 -26.04 23.45
C LEU A 158 17.50 -25.97 24.51
N ARG A 159 16.86 -24.82 24.63
CA ARG A 159 15.69 -24.62 25.49
C ARG A 159 14.50 -24.21 24.63
N GLY A 160 13.33 -24.82 24.89
CA GLY A 160 12.10 -24.47 24.17
C GLY A 160 11.74 -22.98 24.27
N ALA A 161 12.05 -22.34 25.40
CA ALA A 161 11.89 -20.89 25.57
C ALA A 161 12.77 -20.07 24.60
N GLY A 162 13.97 -20.54 24.28
CA GLY A 162 14.86 -19.90 23.31
C GLY A 162 14.33 -20.03 21.89
N ALA A 163 13.79 -21.19 21.52
CA ALA A 163 13.14 -21.40 20.23
C ALA A 163 11.89 -20.52 20.07
N LEU A 164 11.03 -20.45 21.09
CA LEU A 164 9.86 -19.56 21.09
C LEU A 164 10.26 -18.08 21.01
N GLY A 165 11.29 -17.66 21.76
CA GLY A 165 11.83 -16.31 21.67
C GLY A 165 12.34 -15.97 20.28
N ALA A 166 13.09 -16.88 19.64
CA ALA A 166 13.57 -16.70 18.27
C ALA A 166 12.41 -16.61 17.26
N ALA A 167 11.40 -17.48 17.38
CA ALA A 167 10.21 -17.46 16.52
C ALA A 167 9.45 -16.13 16.62
N LEU A 168 9.21 -15.64 17.85
CA LEU A 168 8.52 -14.38 18.10
C LEU A 168 9.34 -13.18 17.63
N ALA A 169 10.66 -13.18 17.84
CA ALA A 169 11.56 -12.16 17.32
C ALA A 169 11.54 -12.13 15.78
N GLY A 170 11.58 -13.30 15.13
CA GLY A 170 11.48 -13.41 13.68
C GLY A 170 10.14 -12.92 13.13
N ALA A 171 9.04 -13.33 13.75
CA ALA A 171 7.69 -12.91 13.36
C ALA A 171 7.50 -11.40 13.50
N SER A 172 7.92 -10.82 14.64
CA SER A 172 7.83 -9.38 14.88
C SER A 172 8.70 -8.58 13.92
N MET A 173 9.93 -9.02 13.65
CA MET A 173 10.81 -8.34 12.70
C MET A 173 10.28 -8.39 11.27
N ALA A 174 9.71 -9.52 10.84
CA ALA A 174 9.04 -9.65 9.56
C ALA A 174 7.82 -8.70 9.46
N ALA A 175 6.99 -8.65 10.50
CA ALA A 175 5.84 -7.76 10.56
C ALA A 175 6.24 -6.28 10.53
N VAL A 176 7.28 -5.88 11.28
CA VAL A 176 7.81 -4.51 11.29
C VAL A 176 8.35 -4.14 9.91
N THR A 177 9.15 -5.01 9.30
CA THR A 177 9.71 -4.77 7.96
C THR A 177 8.60 -4.60 6.93
N TRP A 178 7.59 -5.46 6.97
CA TRP A 178 6.47 -5.40 6.06
C TRP A 178 5.61 -4.13 6.28
N ARG A 179 5.35 -3.76 7.53
CA ARG A 179 4.66 -2.52 7.88
C ARG A 179 5.43 -1.29 7.43
N TRP A 180 6.75 -1.28 7.59
CA TRP A 180 7.63 -0.22 7.10
C TRP A 180 7.56 -0.07 5.58
N LEU A 181 7.57 -1.19 4.83
CA LEU A 181 7.38 -1.17 3.37
C LEU A 181 5.98 -0.64 2.98
N ALA A 182 4.94 -0.96 3.74
CA ALA A 182 3.61 -0.42 3.53
C ALA A 182 3.54 1.10 3.74
N LEU A 183 4.20 1.61 4.78
CA LEU A 183 4.31 3.06 5.03
C LEU A 183 5.10 3.75 3.90
N ARG A 184 6.19 3.13 3.44
CA ARG A 184 6.98 3.64 2.31
C ARG A 184 6.15 3.71 1.02
N ALA A 185 5.36 2.67 0.74
CA ALA A 185 4.45 2.67 -0.41
C ALA A 185 3.36 3.74 -0.26
N ALA A 186 2.83 3.96 0.95
CA ALA A 186 1.87 5.04 1.19
C ALA A 186 2.49 6.44 1.00
N ALA A 187 3.74 6.64 1.43
CA ALA A 187 4.46 7.91 1.30
C ALA A 187 4.89 8.24 -0.14
N ALA A 188 4.94 7.25 -1.04
CA ALA A 188 5.29 7.47 -2.44
C ALA A 188 4.09 7.97 -3.30
N GLN A 189 2.84 7.80 -2.83
CA GLN A 189 1.62 8.29 -3.48
C GLN A 189 1.46 9.83 -3.56
N PRO A 190 1.75 10.65 -2.53
CA PRO A 190 1.54 12.10 -2.59
C PRO A 190 2.42 12.82 -3.64
N VAL A 191 3.59 12.27 -3.97
CA VAL A 191 4.52 12.89 -4.92
C VAL A 191 3.95 12.91 -6.34
N GLU A 192 3.31 11.82 -6.78
CA GLU A 192 2.71 11.76 -8.13
C GLU A 192 1.48 12.66 -8.28
N ALA A 193 0.71 12.85 -7.20
CA ALA A 193 -0.42 13.78 -7.21
C ALA A 193 0.06 15.24 -7.35
N SER A 194 1.15 15.61 -6.65
CA SER A 194 1.74 16.95 -6.77
C SER A 194 2.34 17.22 -8.16
N ALA A 195 2.97 16.21 -8.77
CA ALA A 195 3.52 16.33 -10.12
C ALA A 195 2.42 16.48 -11.18
N ARG A 196 1.31 15.73 -11.05
CA ARG A 196 0.14 15.89 -11.94
C ARG A 196 -0.54 17.24 -11.77
N LEU A 197 -0.60 17.79 -10.55
CA LEU A 197 -1.12 19.14 -10.32
C LEU A 197 -0.23 20.20 -10.98
N ALA A 198 1.09 20.08 -10.89
CA ALA A 198 2.01 20.98 -11.57
C ALA A 198 1.90 20.90 -13.11
N GLU A 199 1.66 19.70 -13.67
CA GLU A 199 1.42 19.52 -15.10
C GLU A 199 0.05 20.07 -15.55
N LEU A 200 -1.00 19.89 -14.74
CA LEU A 200 -2.32 20.48 -15.03
C LEU A 200 -2.28 22.00 -14.91
N GLN A 201 -1.56 22.53 -13.93
CA GLN A 201 -1.33 23.97 -13.77
C GLN A 201 -0.48 24.55 -14.90
N SER A 202 0.45 23.80 -15.50
CA SER A 202 1.23 24.30 -16.65
C SER A 202 0.40 24.37 -17.94
N ARG A 203 -0.62 23.52 -18.09
CA ARG A 203 -1.59 23.58 -19.20
C ARG A 203 -2.67 24.66 -19.00
N ILE A 204 -2.96 25.04 -17.76
CA ILE A 204 -3.72 26.25 -17.45
C ILE A 204 -2.74 27.42 -17.53
N ARG A 205 -2.41 27.87 -18.75
CA ARG A 205 -1.63 29.11 -18.94
C ARG A 205 -2.19 30.21 -18.01
N PRO A 206 -1.40 30.82 -17.11
CA PRO A 206 -1.81 32.01 -16.37
C PRO A 206 -1.70 33.23 -17.29
N HIS A 207 -2.28 33.18 -18.50
CA HIS A 207 -2.33 34.34 -19.39
C HIS A 207 -3.43 35.34 -18.98
N PHE A 208 -4.16 35.08 -17.89
CA PHE A 208 -5.21 35.97 -17.40
C PHE A 208 -4.83 36.82 -16.19
N LEU A 209 -3.72 36.55 -15.49
CA LEU A 209 -3.37 37.33 -14.28
C LEU A 209 -2.48 38.56 -14.57
N PHE A 210 -1.97 38.71 -15.79
CA PHE A 210 -1.06 39.81 -16.17
C PHE A 210 -1.64 40.77 -17.23
N ASN A 211 -2.92 40.65 -17.61
CA ASN A 211 -3.56 41.56 -18.57
C ASN A 211 -4.45 42.63 -17.90
N ALA A 212 -4.15 42.99 -16.65
CA ALA A 212 -4.90 43.97 -15.86
C ALA A 212 -4.01 45.09 -15.28
N LEU A 213 -2.89 45.39 -15.92
CA LEU A 213 -2.04 46.55 -15.63
C LEU A 213 -1.73 47.28 -16.94
#